data_AF-A0A9Q8V3Q3-F1
#
_entry.id   AF-A0A9Q8V3Q3-F1
#
_cell.length_a   1.000
_cell.length_b   1.000
_cell.length_c   1.000
_cell.angle_alpha   90.00
_cell.angle_beta   90.00
_cell.angle_gamma   90.00
#
_symmetry.space_group_name_H-M   'P 1'
#
loop_
_entity.id
_entity.type
_entity.pdbx_description
1 polymer ?
#
loop_
_entity_poly.entity_id
_entity_poly.type
_entity_poly.pdbx_seq_one_letter_code
_entity_poly.pdbx_strand_id
1 'polypeptide(L)'
;MKLWGYGVIIILALGSAFLLGGMMNQHPRYPLHHLVEQSVKDIMEYPEATSYRNMSSYFAGYTRDNGKIVYVCGEVFRFNENLPDEFKPFIVKAYISADDVVTLSMPVIAFGQRIFTQEQVQKVWDLRCHSLTDMNNSILSINDGVYTNAIDDGLTTEGQDIKKR
;
A
#
# COMPACT_ATOMS: atom_id res chain seq x y z
N MET A 1 2.71 41.24 41.19
CA MET A 1 2.08 41.36 39.86
C MET A 1 2.78 40.61 38.71
N LYS A 2 3.94 39.94 38.90
CA LYS A 2 4.59 39.16 37.82
C LYS A 2 4.13 37.70 37.69
N LEU A 3 3.48 37.13 38.72
CA LEU A 3 3.10 35.71 38.75
C LEU A 3 1.95 35.35 37.78
N TRP A 4 1.03 36.29 37.53
CA TRP A 4 -0.12 36.07 36.64
C TRP A 4 0.26 35.99 35.16
N GLY A 5 1.34 36.68 34.74
CA GLY A 5 1.81 36.65 33.36
C GLY A 5 2.36 35.29 32.94
N TYR A 6 3.02 34.57 33.85
CA TYR A 6 3.58 33.24 33.56
C TYR A 6 2.51 32.17 33.34
N GLY A 7 1.36 32.27 34.01
CA GLY A 7 0.26 31.32 33.82
C GLY A 7 -0.31 31.34 32.40
N VAL A 8 -0.44 32.53 31.80
CA VAL A 8 -0.93 32.69 30.43
C VAL A 8 0.07 32.11 29.41
N ILE A 9 1.37 32.32 29.65
CA ILE A 9 2.43 31.77 28.80
C ILE A 9 2.43 30.24 28.83
N ILE A 10 2.24 29.63 30.01
CA ILE A 10 2.18 28.16 30.15
C ILE A 10 0.95 27.59 29.43
N ILE A 11 -0.22 28.22 29.55
CA ILE A 11 -1.44 27.76 28.86
C ILE A 11 -1.29 27.88 27.34
N LEU A 12 -0.71 28.97 26.84
CA LEU A 12 -0.42 29.15 25.41
C LEU A 12 0.60 28.11 24.90
N ALA A 13 1.63 27.80 25.68
CA ALA A 13 2.64 26.81 25.32
C ALA A 13 2.07 25.38 25.30
N LEU A 14 1.21 25.03 26.26
CA LEU A 14 0.53 23.74 26.28
C LEU A 14 -0.50 23.61 25.16
N GLY A 15 -1.26 24.69 24.90
CA GLY A 15 -2.23 24.74 23.81
C GLY A 15 -1.56 24.63 22.43
N SER A 16 -0.44 25.32 22.21
CA SER A 16 0.29 25.23 20.95
C SER A 16 0.93 23.84 20.76
N ALA A 17 1.47 23.23 21.81
CA ALA A 17 1.98 21.85 21.75
C ALA A 17 0.88 20.84 21.40
N PHE A 18 -0.33 21.00 21.95
CA PHE A 18 -1.47 20.14 21.64
C PHE A 18 -1.93 20.28 20.18
N LEU A 19 -2.03 21.51 19.67
CA LEU A 19 -2.40 21.77 18.28
C LEU A 19 -1.34 21.24 17.30
N LEU A 20 -0.05 21.42 17.61
CA LEU A 20 1.05 20.89 16.80
C LEU A 20 1.06 19.36 16.78
N GLY A 21 0.83 18.70 17.92
CA GLY A 21 0.74 17.25 18.00
C GLY A 21 -0.41 16.68 17.15
N GLY A 22 -1.57 17.35 17.14
CA GLY A 22 -2.71 16.95 16.31
C GLY A 22 -2.44 17.08 14.81
N MET A 23 -1.72 18.12 14.38
CA MET A 23 -1.35 18.31 12.97
C MET A 23 -0.34 17.28 12.46
N MET A 24 0.51 16.75 13.34
CA MET A 24 1.53 15.75 12.97
C MET A 24 0.98 14.32 12.86
N ASN A 25 -0.28 14.05 13.23
CA ASN A 25 -0.87 12.72 13.13
C ASN A 25 -1.32 12.33 11.71
N GLN A 26 -0.71 12.94 10.68
CA GLN A 26 -0.94 12.53 9.30
C GLN A 26 -0.19 11.22 9.07
N HIS A 27 -0.92 10.13 8.85
CA HIS A 27 -0.32 8.87 8.45
C HIS A 27 0.40 9.05 7.10
N PRO A 28 1.71 8.79 7.03
CA PRO A 28 2.43 8.91 5.78
C PRO A 28 1.84 7.95 4.74
N ARG A 29 1.37 8.49 3.62
CA ARG A 29 0.86 7.72 2.48
C ARG A 29 2.05 7.27 1.65
N TYR A 30 2.45 6.01 1.81
CA TYR A 30 3.46 5.38 0.97
C TYR A 30 2.81 4.67 -0.22
N PRO A 31 3.48 4.62 -1.39
CA PRO A 31 2.99 3.84 -2.51
C PRO A 31 2.90 2.36 -2.11
N LEU A 32 1.86 1.67 -2.60
CA LEU A 32 1.57 0.29 -2.23
C LEU A 32 2.75 -0.64 -2.50
N HIS A 33 3.42 -0.46 -3.64
CA HIS A 33 4.58 -1.28 -4.01
C HIS A 33 5.71 -1.13 -3.02
N HIS A 34 5.98 0.08 -2.52
CA HIS A 34 7.00 0.30 -1.49
C HIS A 34 6.66 -0.39 -0.17
N LEU A 35 5.39 -0.34 0.26
CA LEU A 35 4.93 -1.06 1.46
C LEU A 35 5.08 -2.57 1.30
N VAL A 36 4.76 -3.09 0.12
CA VAL A 36 4.89 -4.52 -0.20
C VAL A 36 6.35 -4.94 -0.26
N GLU A 37 7.22 -4.15 -0.89
CA GLU A 37 8.67 -4.40 -0.90
C GLU A 37 9.21 -4.48 0.52
N GLN A 38 8.86 -3.52 1.38
CA GLN A 38 9.29 -3.51 2.77
C GLN A 38 8.77 -4.74 3.53
N SER A 39 7.49 -5.09 3.37
CA SER A 39 6.91 -6.28 4.01
C SER A 39 7.57 -7.59 3.55
N VAL A 40 7.96 -7.67 2.27
CA VAL A 40 8.70 -8.82 1.73
C VAL A 40 10.13 -8.84 2.25
N LYS A 41 10.82 -7.68 2.30
CA LYS A 41 12.18 -7.54 2.87
C LYS A 41 12.25 -8.02 4.32
N ASP A 42 11.26 -7.66 5.13
CA ASP A 42 11.24 -7.93 6.58
C ASP A 42 11.22 -9.43 6.92
N ILE A 43 10.78 -10.29 5.99
CA ILE A 43 10.76 -11.74 6.19
C ILE A 43 11.91 -12.47 5.48
N MET A 44 12.81 -11.75 4.82
CA MET A 44 13.97 -12.31 4.13
C MET A 44 15.16 -12.44 5.07
N GLU A 45 15.97 -13.48 4.82
CA GLU A 45 17.19 -13.74 5.58
C GLU A 45 18.29 -12.69 5.32
N TYR A 46 18.35 -12.16 4.08
CA TYR A 46 19.30 -11.14 3.64
C TYR A 46 18.58 -9.98 2.96
N PRO A 47 17.99 -9.03 3.72
CA PRO A 47 17.14 -7.97 3.18
C PRO A 47 17.89 -7.01 2.24
N GLU A 48 19.17 -6.73 2.48
CA GLU A 48 19.98 -5.79 1.67
C GLU A 48 20.30 -6.31 0.26
N ALA A 49 20.20 -7.63 0.05
CA ALA A 49 20.49 -8.27 -1.22
C ALA A 49 19.21 -8.64 -2.01
N THR A 50 18.05 -8.14 -1.58
CA THR A 50 16.77 -8.40 -2.24
C THR A 50 16.56 -7.51 -3.47
N SER A 51 16.20 -8.14 -4.58
CA SER A 51 15.80 -7.46 -5.82
C SER A 51 14.43 -7.93 -6.25
N TYR A 52 13.64 -7.04 -6.84
CA TYR A 52 12.26 -7.30 -7.27
C TYR A 52 12.16 -7.20 -8.78
N ARG A 53 11.27 -8.00 -9.38
CA ARG A 53 10.90 -7.90 -10.80
C ARG A 53 9.44 -8.28 -11.01
N ASN A 54 8.87 -7.84 -12.13
CA ASN A 54 7.51 -8.19 -12.57
C ASN A 54 6.44 -7.93 -11.50
N MET A 55 6.57 -6.85 -10.74
CA MET A 55 5.59 -6.49 -9.72
C MET A 55 4.35 -5.88 -10.39
N SER A 56 3.18 -6.41 -10.07
CA SER A 56 1.89 -5.95 -10.60
C SER A 56 0.80 -6.11 -9.56
N SER A 57 -0.20 -5.23 -9.64
CA SER A 57 -1.31 -5.16 -8.69
C SER A 57 -2.60 -5.67 -9.33
N TYR A 58 -3.35 -6.48 -8.61
CA TYR A 58 -4.55 -7.15 -9.10
C TYR A 58 -5.74 -6.90 -8.17
N PHE A 59 -6.83 -6.34 -8.69
CA PHE A 59 -8.03 -6.06 -7.90
C PHE A 59 -8.87 -7.31 -7.69
N ALA A 60 -9.27 -7.58 -6.45
CA ALA A 60 -10.07 -8.76 -6.12
C ALA A 60 -11.52 -8.45 -5.70
N GLY A 61 -11.80 -7.23 -5.24
CA GLY A 61 -13.15 -6.84 -4.83
C GLY A 61 -13.19 -5.79 -3.72
N TYR A 62 -14.40 -5.45 -3.31
CA TYR A 62 -14.66 -4.56 -2.19
C TYR A 62 -15.10 -5.33 -0.95
N THR A 63 -14.78 -4.80 0.22
CA THR A 63 -15.27 -5.27 1.52
C THR A 63 -16.58 -4.57 1.89
N ARG A 64 -17.24 -5.03 2.97
CA ARG A 64 -18.53 -4.50 3.43
C ARG A 64 -18.48 -3.02 3.85
N ASP A 65 -17.31 -2.60 4.32
CA ASP A 65 -16.95 -1.23 4.72
C ASP A 65 -16.39 -0.40 3.56
N ASN A 66 -16.61 -0.82 2.31
CA ASN A 66 -16.19 -0.12 1.10
C ASN A 66 -14.66 -0.02 0.90
N GLY A 67 -13.88 -0.82 1.65
CA GLY A 67 -12.45 -0.98 1.42
C GLY A 67 -12.17 -1.86 0.21
N LYS A 68 -10.99 -1.71 -0.38
CA LYS A 68 -10.53 -2.44 -1.57
C LYS A 68 -9.63 -3.59 -1.17
N ILE A 69 -9.83 -4.75 -1.78
CA ILE A 69 -8.91 -5.88 -1.69
C ILE A 69 -8.08 -5.92 -2.98
N VAL A 70 -6.77 -5.84 -2.82
CA VAL A 70 -5.78 -5.89 -3.91
C VAL A 70 -4.77 -6.99 -3.61
N TYR A 71 -4.30 -7.68 -4.64
CA TYR A 71 -3.18 -8.62 -4.56
C TYR A 71 -2.00 -8.01 -5.31
N VAL A 72 -0.84 -7.91 -4.67
CA VAL A 72 0.40 -7.54 -5.33
C VAL A 72 1.21 -8.81 -5.54
N CYS A 73 1.50 -9.10 -6.80
CA CYS A 73 2.26 -10.28 -7.19
C CYS A 73 3.53 -9.83 -7.90
N GLY A 74 4.61 -10.54 -7.66
CA GLY A 74 5.88 -10.29 -8.32
C GLY A 74 6.87 -11.38 -8.02
N GLU A 75 8.12 -11.17 -8.42
CA GLU A 75 9.19 -12.09 -8.13
C GLU A 75 10.28 -11.39 -7.32
N VAL A 76 10.83 -12.11 -6.35
CA VAL A 76 11.88 -11.61 -5.47
C VAL A 76 13.11 -12.51 -5.57
N PHE A 77 14.27 -11.87 -5.68
CA PHE A 77 15.56 -12.56 -5.70
C PHE A 77 16.01 -12.90 -4.28
N ARG A 78 16.49 -14.13 -4.09
CA ARG A 78 16.96 -14.63 -2.79
C ARG A 78 18.43 -15.02 -2.86
N PHE A 79 19.12 -14.85 -1.73
CA PHE A 79 20.38 -15.52 -1.43
C PHE A 79 20.12 -16.63 -0.41
N ASN A 80 20.60 -17.84 -0.70
CA ASN A 80 20.59 -18.95 0.24
C ASN A 80 22.05 -19.31 0.55
N GLU A 81 22.45 -19.28 1.82
CA GLU A 81 23.82 -19.62 2.24
C GLU A 81 24.94 -18.89 1.46
N ASN A 82 24.71 -17.61 1.10
CA ASN A 82 25.60 -16.77 0.27
C ASN A 82 25.79 -17.21 -1.20
N LEU A 83 24.96 -18.13 -1.70
CA LEU A 83 24.86 -18.41 -3.12
C LEU A 83 23.64 -17.69 -3.72
N PRO A 84 23.79 -17.03 -4.89
CA PRO A 84 22.66 -16.47 -5.61
C PRO A 84 21.72 -17.63 -5.98
N ASP A 85 20.48 -17.55 -5.49
CA ASP A 85 19.41 -18.47 -5.90
C ASP A 85 18.71 -17.89 -7.15
N GLU A 86 17.51 -18.33 -7.41
CA GLU A 86 16.64 -17.82 -8.46
C GLU A 86 15.62 -16.82 -7.91
N PHE A 87 15.01 -16.08 -8.83
CA PHE A 87 13.80 -15.32 -8.55
C PHE A 87 12.66 -16.27 -8.16
N LYS A 88 12.04 -16.04 -7.01
CA LYS A 88 10.89 -16.81 -6.53
C LYS A 88 9.63 -15.93 -6.55
N PRO A 89 8.48 -16.48 -6.93
CA PRO A 89 7.22 -15.74 -6.90
C PRO A 89 6.83 -15.42 -5.46
N PHE A 90 6.31 -14.20 -5.26
CA PHE A 90 5.66 -13.78 -4.03
C PHE A 90 4.29 -13.19 -4.32
N ILE A 91 3.40 -13.29 -3.32
CA ILE A 91 2.05 -12.74 -3.37
C ILE A 91 1.76 -12.08 -2.02
N VAL A 92 1.30 -10.83 -2.05
CA VAL A 92 0.86 -10.08 -0.88
C VAL A 92 -0.56 -9.62 -1.09
N LYS A 93 -1.45 -9.91 -0.14
CA LYS A 93 -2.80 -9.34 -0.12
C LYS A 93 -2.76 -8.01 0.63
N ALA A 94 -3.25 -6.96 0.00
CA ALA A 94 -3.44 -5.65 0.57
C ALA A 94 -4.94 -5.37 0.75
N TYR A 95 -5.28 -4.80 1.90
CA TYR A 95 -6.56 -4.17 2.16
C TYR A 95 -6.33 -2.66 2.22
N ILE A 96 -7.07 -1.90 1.44
CA ILE A 96 -7.02 -0.43 1.42
C ILE A 96 -8.37 0.06 1.93
N SER A 97 -8.40 0.72 3.08
CA SER A 97 -9.65 1.24 3.64
C SER A 97 -10.21 2.39 2.80
N ALA A 98 -11.45 2.81 3.09
CA ALA A 98 -12.03 4.01 2.49
C ALA A 98 -11.23 5.30 2.80
N ASP A 99 -10.46 5.30 3.90
CA ASP A 99 -9.58 6.41 4.30
C ASP A 99 -8.16 6.30 3.72
N ASP A 100 -7.96 5.44 2.71
CA ASP A 100 -6.67 5.13 2.07
C ASP A 100 -5.63 4.48 3.01
N VAL A 101 -6.05 3.90 4.13
CA VAL A 101 -5.15 3.19 5.05
C VAL A 101 -4.88 1.80 4.50
N VAL A 102 -3.60 1.49 4.26
CA VAL A 102 -3.18 0.19 3.73
C VAL A 102 -2.79 -0.75 4.85
N THR A 103 -3.40 -1.94 4.85
CA THR A 103 -3.03 -3.07 5.71
C THR A 103 -2.59 -4.24 4.83
N LEU A 104 -1.39 -4.76 5.09
CA LEU A 104 -0.84 -5.89 4.33
C LEU A 104 -1.01 -7.20 5.10
N SER A 105 -1.26 -8.29 4.36
CA SER A 105 -1.14 -9.65 4.89
C SER A 105 0.33 -10.07 4.92
N MET A 106 0.63 -11.14 5.68
CA MET A 106 1.93 -11.81 5.58
C MET A 106 2.20 -12.21 4.11
N PRO A 107 3.40 -11.92 3.57
CA PRO A 107 3.76 -12.34 2.22
C PRO A 107 3.83 -13.85 2.09
N VAL A 108 3.26 -14.36 1.00
CA VAL A 108 3.35 -15.75 0.60
C VAL A 108 4.45 -15.86 -0.44
N ILE A 109 5.54 -16.52 -0.09
CA ILE A 109 6.73 -16.67 -0.94
C ILE A 109 7.05 -18.16 -1.05
N ALA A 110 7.47 -18.60 -2.23
CA ALA A 110 7.89 -19.99 -2.46
C ALA A 110 9.24 -20.29 -1.78
N PHE A 111 9.25 -20.36 -0.45
CA PHE A 111 10.42 -20.68 0.37
C PHE A 111 10.65 -22.20 0.45
N GLY A 112 11.06 -22.80 -0.66
CA GLY A 112 11.41 -24.24 -0.70
C GLY A 112 10.37 -25.13 -0.02
N GLN A 113 10.80 -26.15 0.74
CA GLN A 113 9.90 -27.10 1.40
C GLN A 113 9.42 -26.66 2.81
N ARG A 114 9.83 -25.48 3.32
CA ARG A 114 9.69 -25.20 4.76
C ARG A 114 8.45 -24.40 5.14
N ILE A 115 7.87 -23.61 4.23
CA ILE A 115 6.70 -22.75 4.55
C ILE A 115 5.59 -22.90 3.51
N PHE A 116 5.89 -22.62 2.24
CA PHE A 116 4.97 -22.84 1.13
C PHE A 116 5.72 -23.49 -0.02
N THR A 117 5.16 -24.57 -0.57
CA THR A 117 5.75 -25.20 -1.76
C THR A 117 5.51 -24.33 -2.99
N GLN A 118 6.35 -24.47 -4.01
CA GLN A 118 6.19 -23.74 -5.26
C GLN A 118 4.81 -23.98 -5.89
N GLU A 119 4.29 -25.21 -5.83
CA GLU A 119 2.97 -25.57 -6.35
C GLU A 119 1.83 -24.83 -5.62
N GLN A 120 1.94 -24.68 -4.29
CA GLN A 120 0.94 -23.94 -3.51
C GLN A 120 0.93 -22.46 -3.86
N VAL A 121 2.11 -21.86 -4.00
CA VAL A 121 2.24 -20.46 -4.42
C VAL A 121 1.73 -20.27 -5.84
N GLN A 122 2.07 -21.18 -6.76
CA GLN A 122 1.61 -21.14 -8.14
C GLN A 122 0.08 -21.23 -8.23
N LYS A 123 -0.55 -22.08 -7.41
CA LYS A 123 -2.01 -22.16 -7.38
C LYS A 123 -2.67 -20.84 -6.97
N VAL A 124 -2.10 -20.12 -6.00
CA VAL A 124 -2.61 -18.79 -5.61
C VAL A 124 -2.31 -17.77 -6.69
N TRP A 125 -1.15 -17.87 -7.34
CA TRP A 125 -0.76 -17.02 -8.45
C TRP A 125 -1.75 -17.11 -9.60
N ASP A 126 -2.04 -18.33 -10.07
CA ASP A 126 -2.96 -18.54 -11.20
C ASP A 126 -4.39 -18.08 -10.90
N LEU A 127 -4.79 -18.11 -9.63
CA LEU A 127 -6.11 -17.66 -9.17
C LEU A 127 -6.24 -16.15 -8.99
N ARG A 128 -5.14 -15.43 -8.73
CA ARG A 128 -5.20 -14.03 -8.25
C ARG A 128 -4.35 -13.06 -9.06
N CYS A 129 -3.33 -13.54 -9.77
CA CYS A 129 -2.32 -12.76 -10.48
C CYS A 129 -2.47 -12.92 -12.01
N HIS A 130 -3.67 -12.64 -12.53
CA HIS A 130 -4.00 -12.75 -13.95
C HIS A 130 -4.48 -11.44 -14.56
N SER A 131 -4.27 -11.26 -15.87
CA SER A 131 -4.48 -10.00 -16.58
C SER A 131 -5.90 -9.45 -16.52
N LEU A 132 -6.91 -10.31 -16.30
CA LEU A 132 -8.31 -9.91 -16.16
C LEU A 132 -8.59 -9.11 -14.89
N THR A 133 -7.73 -9.22 -13.88
CA THR A 133 -7.81 -8.44 -12.63
C THR A 133 -6.70 -7.42 -12.52
N ASP A 134 -5.88 -7.24 -13.55
CA ASP A 134 -4.75 -6.30 -13.53
C ASP A 134 -5.26 -4.86 -13.42
N MET A 135 -4.82 -4.17 -12.36
CA MET A 135 -5.18 -2.78 -12.08
C MET A 135 -4.61 -1.81 -13.09
N ASN A 136 -3.53 -2.15 -13.81
CA ASN A 136 -3.02 -1.31 -14.90
C ASN A 136 -3.98 -1.27 -16.11
N ASN A 137 -4.82 -2.30 -16.25
CA ASN A 137 -5.84 -2.40 -17.31
C ASN A 137 -7.26 -2.11 -16.81
N SER A 138 -7.45 -1.94 -15.50
CA SER A 138 -8.74 -1.55 -14.92
C SER A 138 -8.78 -0.06 -14.62
N ILE A 139 -9.99 0.49 -14.57
CA ILE A 139 -10.30 1.91 -14.31
C ILE A 139 -9.70 2.43 -12.97
N LEU A 140 -9.15 1.55 -12.13
CA LEU A 140 -8.49 1.90 -10.87
C LEU A 140 -6.97 1.99 -11.08
N SER A 141 -6.49 3.12 -11.61
CA SER A 141 -5.06 3.40 -11.70
C SER A 141 -4.48 3.65 -10.31
N ILE A 142 -3.46 2.89 -9.91
CA ILE A 142 -2.64 3.20 -8.73
C ILE A 142 -1.54 4.14 -9.20
N ASN A 143 -1.71 5.44 -9.02
CA ASN A 143 -0.62 6.39 -9.20
C ASN A 143 0.14 6.50 -7.87
N ASP A 144 1.35 5.95 -7.80
CA ASP A 144 2.33 5.99 -6.70
C ASP A 144 2.04 6.98 -5.55
N GLY A 145 1.12 6.60 -4.64
CA GLY A 145 0.74 7.37 -3.45
C GLY A 145 -0.68 7.96 -3.42
N VAL A 146 -1.48 7.79 -4.48
CA VAL A 146 -2.90 8.17 -4.56
C VAL A 146 -3.70 7.00 -5.13
N TYR A 147 -4.54 6.38 -4.30
CA TYR A 147 -5.41 5.27 -4.69
C TYR A 147 -6.69 5.78 -5.38
N THR A 148 -6.53 6.47 -6.51
CA THR A 148 -7.67 7.07 -7.24
C THR A 148 -8.67 6.00 -7.66
N ASN A 149 -9.92 6.13 -7.20
CA ASN A 149 -11.05 5.53 -7.88
C ASN A 149 -11.30 6.38 -9.13
N ALA A 150 -11.12 5.88 -10.36
CA ALA A 150 -11.59 6.67 -11.52
C ALA A 150 -13.13 6.71 -11.67
N ILE A 151 -13.86 6.43 -10.58
CA ILE A 151 -15.28 6.74 -10.42
C ILE A 151 -15.48 8.12 -9.76
N ASP A 152 -14.48 8.65 -9.04
CA ASP A 152 -14.60 9.96 -8.36
C ASP A 152 -14.07 11.15 -9.20
N ASP A 153 -13.25 10.92 -10.23
CA ASP A 153 -12.69 11.98 -11.09
C ASP A 153 -13.55 12.29 -12.33
N GLY A 154 -14.81 11.86 -12.33
CA GLY A 154 -15.77 12.03 -13.42
C GLY A 154 -16.68 13.26 -13.30
N LEU A 155 -16.34 14.29 -12.51
CA LEU A 155 -17.14 15.52 -12.51
C LEU A 155 -16.38 16.79 -12.07
N THR A 156 -15.21 17.08 -12.64
CA THR A 156 -14.67 18.45 -12.59
C THR A 156 -13.86 18.77 -13.85
N THR A 157 -14.54 19.39 -14.81
CA THR A 157 -14.13 20.35 -15.87
C THR A 157 -15.14 20.14 -17.01
N GLU A 158 -15.93 21.11 -17.47
CA GLU A 158 -15.57 22.46 -17.89
C GLU A 158 -16.73 23.44 -17.60
N GLY A 159 -16.39 24.71 -17.38
CA GLY A 159 -17.37 25.77 -17.53
C GLY A 159 -17.75 25.92 -19.00
N GLN A 160 -19.04 25.82 -19.32
CA GLN A 160 -19.62 26.48 -20.49
C GLN A 160 -20.94 27.17 -20.11
N ASP A 161 -20.88 28.49 -20.18
CA ASP A 161 -21.88 29.43 -20.67
C ASP A 161 -23.39 29.10 -20.54
N ILE A 162 -24.03 29.93 -19.74
CA ILE A 162 -25.23 30.73 -20.07
C ILE A 162 -25.93 30.32 -21.38
N LYS A 163 -27.09 29.64 -21.27
CA LYS A 163 -28.28 30.10 -22.00
C LYS A 163 -29.58 29.71 -21.34
N LYS A 164 -30.15 30.72 -20.68
CA LYS A 164 -31.55 30.87 -20.31
C LYS A 164 -32.43 30.77 -21.56
N ARG A 165 -33.36 29.82 -21.61
CA ARG A 165 -34.70 30.04 -22.16
C ARG A 165 -35.68 29.00 -21.63
#